data_AF-A0AAX2RZZ2-F1
#
_entry.id   AF-A0AAX2RZZ2-F1
#
_cell.length_a   1.000
_cell.length_b   1.000
_cell.length_c   1.000
_cell.angle_alpha   90.00
_cell.angle_beta   90.00
_cell.angle_gamma   90.00
#
_symmetry.space_group_name_H-M   'P 1'
#
loop_
_entity.id
_entity.type
_entity.pdbx_description
1 polymer ?
#
loop_
_entity_poly.entity_id
_entity_poly.type
_entity_poly.pdbx_seq_one_letter_code
_entity_poly.pdbx_strand_id
1 'polypeptide(L)' 'QMIKLIGTIRQFNGSSPYLFPRVRNRNKTIGLDTVSNALRDNGYRDKQDAHGLRVVFRSYLSQIGFSVVVGELAIAH' A
#
# COMPACT_ATOMS: atom_id res chain seq x y z
N GLN A 1 6.91 14.51 -7.63
CA GLN A 1 7.39 13.13 -7.42
C GLN A 1 6.24 12.13 -7.30
N MET A 2 5.22 12.38 -6.47
CA MET A 2 4.05 11.50 -6.29
C MET A 2 3.26 11.18 -7.58
N ILE A 3 3.10 12.16 -8.49
CA ILE A 3 2.39 11.97 -9.77
C ILE A 3 3.06 10.91 -10.65
N LYS A 4 4.39 10.83 -10.65
CA LYS A 4 5.13 9.80 -11.42
C LYS A 4 4.85 8.40 -10.86
N LEU A 5 4.85 8.25 -9.54
CA LEU A 5 4.52 6.98 -8.88
C LEU A 5 3.08 6.55 -9.19
N ILE A 6 2.12 7.47 -9.09
CA ILE A 6 0.72 7.20 -9.44
C ILE A 6 0.60 6.82 -10.92
N GLY A 7 1.32 7.51 -11.80
CA GLY A 7 1.38 7.19 -13.23
C GLY A 7 1.90 5.78 -13.50
N THR A 8 2.98 5.36 -12.82
CA THR A 8 3.52 4.00 -12.91
C THR A 8 2.51 2.97 -12.42
N ILE A 9 1.87 3.19 -11.27
CA ILE A 9 0.85 2.28 -10.74
C ILE A 9 -0.34 2.18 -11.71
N ARG A 10 -0.73 3.29 -12.34
CA ARG A 10 -1.86 3.33 -13.28
C ARG A 10 -1.63 2.47 -14.53
N GLN A 11 -0.38 2.25 -14.94
CA GLN A 11 -0.06 1.36 -16.06
C GLN A 11 -0.48 -0.10 -15.78
N PHE A 12 -0.46 -0.53 -14.53
CA PHE A 12 -0.88 -1.88 -14.12
C PHE A 12 -2.39 -1.99 -13.82
N ASN A 13 -3.09 -0.85 -13.78
CA ASN A 13 -4.45 -0.72 -13.27
C ASN A 13 -5.53 -0.73 -14.37
N GLY A 14 -5.13 -0.54 -15.63
CA GLY A 14 -6.06 -0.50 -16.76
C GLY A 14 -7.09 0.63 -16.63
N SER A 15 -8.37 0.31 -16.85
CA SER A 15 -9.49 1.27 -16.88
C SER A 15 -10.18 1.51 -15.53
N SER A 16 -9.64 1.01 -14.40
CA SER A 16 -10.27 1.22 -13.10
C SER A 16 -10.16 2.68 -12.63
N PRO A 17 -11.19 3.23 -11.98
CA PRO A 17 -11.08 4.50 -11.27
C PRO A 17 -10.31 4.40 -9.93
N TYR A 18 -10.03 3.20 -9.44
CA TYR A 18 -9.37 2.97 -8.14
C TYR A 18 -7.91 2.61 -8.30
N LEU A 19 -7.00 3.16 -7.48
CA LEU A 19 -5.56 2.87 -7.57
C LEU A 19 -5.21 1.38 -7.38
N PHE A 20 -5.97 0.68 -6.51
CA PHE A 20 -5.85 -0.75 -6.27
C PHE A 20 -7.22 -1.43 -6.46
N PRO A 21 -7.54 -1.92 -7.68
CA PRO A 21 -8.81 -2.57 -7.97
C PRO A 21 -8.80 -4.05 -7.61
N ARG A 22 -9.98 -4.65 -7.44
CA ARG A 22 -10.09 -6.12 -7.44
C ARG A 22 -9.84 -6.67 -8.84
N VAL A 23 -9.09 -7.78 -8.90
CA VAL A 23 -8.79 -8.49 -10.16
C VAL A 23 -10.07 -8.90 -10.91
N ARG A 24 -11.09 -9.40 -10.20
CA ARG A 24 -12.38 -9.84 -10.77
C ARG A 24 -13.40 -8.72 -10.98
N ASN A 25 -13.31 -7.61 -10.25
CA ASN A 25 -14.25 -6.49 -10.38
C ASN A 25 -13.50 -5.17 -10.25
N ARG A 26 -13.14 -4.60 -11.40
CA ARG A 26 -12.34 -3.38 -11.47
C ARG A 26 -13.10 -2.11 -11.07
N ASN A 27 -14.42 -2.19 -10.85
CA ASN A 27 -15.23 -1.10 -10.29
C ASN A 27 -15.33 -1.17 -8.75
N LYS A 28 -14.51 -1.99 -8.09
CA LYS A 28 -14.44 -2.04 -6.62
C LYS A 28 -12.98 -2.02 -6.15
N THR A 29 -12.76 -1.38 -5.00
CA THR A 29 -11.48 -1.43 -4.28
C THR A 29 -11.20 -2.84 -3.79
N ILE A 30 -9.91 -3.16 -3.64
CA ILE A 30 -9.47 -4.38 -2.95
C ILE A 30 -10.10 -4.48 -1.55
N GLY A 31 -10.33 -5.70 -1.07
CA GLY A 31 -10.77 -5.90 0.31
C GLY A 31 -9.62 -5.62 1.29
N LEU A 32 -9.93 -5.21 2.52
CA LEU A 32 -8.95 -4.99 3.59
C LEU A 32 -8.01 -6.19 3.77
N ASP A 33 -8.56 -7.41 3.73
CA ASP A 33 -7.77 -8.64 3.90
C ASP A 33 -6.90 -8.99 2.67
N THR A 34 -7.11 -8.34 1.53
CA THR A 34 -6.37 -8.65 0.29
C THR A 34 -4.90 -8.29 0.43
N VAL A 35 -4.59 -7.20 1.12
CA VAL A 35 -3.20 -6.78 1.39
C VAL A 35 -2.51 -7.78 2.31
N SER A 36 -3.18 -8.16 3.41
CA SER A 36 -2.66 -9.16 4.35
C SER A 36 -2.45 -10.52 3.69
N ASN A 37 -3.40 -10.98 2.88
CA ASN A 37 -3.25 -12.24 2.14
C ASN A 37 -2.12 -12.17 1.12
N ALA A 38 -1.98 -11.07 0.37
CA ALA A 38 -0.87 -10.89 -0.56
C ALA A 38 0.48 -10.94 0.17
N LEU A 39 0.62 -10.31 1.34
CA LEU A 39 1.85 -10.40 2.15
C LEU A 39 2.13 -11.85 2.58
N ARG A 40 1.11 -12.57 3.05
CA ARG A 40 1.25 -13.98 3.44
C ARG A 40 1.69 -14.86 2.28
N ASP A 41 1.10 -14.66 1.10
CA ASP A 41 1.41 -15.42 -0.11
C ASP A 41 2.81 -15.11 -0.66
N ASN A 42 3.32 -13.90 -0.42
CA ASN A 42 4.71 -13.50 -0.74
C ASN A 42 5.73 -13.96 0.32
N GLY A 43 5.37 -14.85 1.24
CA GLY A 43 6.30 -15.45 2.21
C GLY A 43 6.49 -14.65 3.50
N TYR A 44 5.68 -13.61 3.73
CA TYR A 44 5.66 -12.84 4.99
C TYR A 44 4.67 -13.40 6.02
N ARG A 45 4.11 -14.59 5.77
CA ARG A 45 3.26 -15.31 6.73
C ARG A 45 4.01 -15.43 8.07
N ASP A 46 3.41 -14.88 9.12
CA ASP A 46 3.91 -14.84 10.51
C ASP A 46 5.22 -14.05 10.74
N LYS A 47 5.68 -13.31 9.73
CA LYS A 47 6.83 -12.38 9.83
C LYS A 47 6.38 -10.92 9.83
N GLN A 48 5.43 -10.58 8.97
CA GLN A 48 4.86 -9.24 8.85
C GLN A 48 3.41 -9.31 8.38
N ASP A 49 2.53 -8.57 9.05
CA ASP A 49 1.19 -8.24 8.58
C ASP A 49 1.15 -6.80 8.05
N ALA A 50 0.01 -6.36 7.53
CA ALA A 50 -0.16 -4.99 7.05
C ALA A 50 0.14 -3.95 8.14
N HIS A 51 -0.03 -4.31 9.41
CA HIS A 51 0.27 -3.45 10.55
C HIS A 51 1.79 -3.33 10.81
N GLY A 52 2.52 -4.43 10.75
CA GLY A 52 3.98 -4.46 10.82
C GLY A 52 4.63 -3.69 9.67
N LEU A 53 4.05 -3.76 8.47
CA LEU A 53 4.49 -2.96 7.33
C LEU A 53 4.39 -1.46 7.62
N ARG A 54 3.32 -1.01 8.28
CA ARG A 54 3.15 0.38 8.71
C ARG A 54 4.22 0.81 9.71
N VAL A 55 4.56 -0.03 10.67
CA VAL A 55 5.62 0.27 11.66
C VAL A 55 6.96 0.41 10.95
N VAL A 56 7.29 -0.50 10.03
CA VAL A 56 8.53 -0.42 9.24
C VAL A 56 8.56 0.83 8.37
N PHE A 57 7.44 1.16 7.72
CA PHE A 57 7.34 2.38 6.91
C PHE A 57 7.57 3.63 7.76
N ARG A 58 7.01 3.69 8.97
CA ARG A 58 7.21 4.79 9.92
C ARG A 58 8.68 4.90 10.33
N SER A 59 9.32 3.80 10.69
CA SER A 59 10.76 3.77 11.02
C SER A 59 11.63 4.22 9.85
N TYR A 60 11.35 3.74 8.64
CA TYR A 60 12.08 4.11 7.43
C TYR A 60 11.91 5.59 7.09
N LEU A 61 10.67 6.11 7.11
CA LEU A 61 10.38 7.53 6.86
C LEU A 61 11.06 8.44 7.89
N SER A 62 11.10 8.03 9.16
CA SER A 62 11.82 8.76 10.21
C SER A 62 13.34 8.76 9.97
N GLN A 63 13.92 7.66 9.48
CA GLN A 63 15.35 7.55 9.21
C GLN A 63 15.79 8.43 8.03
N ILE A 64 14.97 8.57 7.00
CA ILE A 64 15.27 9.45 5.86
C ILE A 64 14.96 10.93 6.15
N GLY A 65 14.60 11.29 7.39
CA GLY A 65 14.33 12.65 7.83
C GLY A 65 12.98 13.21 7.34
N PHE A 66 12.06 12.36 6.90
CA PHE A 66 10.72 12.77 6.51
C PHE A 66 9.88 13.07 7.76
N SER A 67 9.02 14.10 7.69
CA SER A 67 8.13 14.45 8.81
C SER A 67 7.22 13.27 9.16
N VAL A 68 7.42 12.72 10.36
CA VAL A 68 6.68 11.58 10.91
C VAL A 68 5.17 11.81 10.86
N VAL A 69 4.74 13.06 11.02
CA VAL A 69 3.32 13.46 10.97
C VAL A 69 2.72 13.21 9.58
N VAL A 70 3.46 13.49 8.51
CA VAL A 70 3.00 13.25 7.13
C VAL A 70 2.99 11.75 6.84
N GLY A 71 3.99 11.01 7.33
CA GLY A 71 4.01 9.56 7.24
C GLY A 71 2.85 8.91 7.99
N GLU A 72 2.52 9.40 9.18
CA GLU A 72 1.39 8.89 9.95
C GLU A 72 0.04 9.19 9.29
N LEU A 73 -0.17 10.42 8.80
CA LEU A 73 -1.37 10.79 8.05
C LEU A 73 -1.55 9.96 6.78
N ALA A 74 -0.46 9.68 6.06
CA ALA A 74 -0.50 8.86 4.85
C ALA A 74 -0.83 7.38 5.13
N ILE A 75 -0.51 6.89 6.33
CA ILE A 75 -0.78 5.49 6.68
C ILE A 75 -2.08 5.37 7.50
N ALA A 76 -2.58 6.42 8.18
CA ALA A 76 -3.71 6.41 9.13
C ALA A 76 -5.10 6.27 8.52
N HIS A 77 -5.19 6.22 7.19
CA HIS A 77 -6.44 6.10 6.44
C HIS A 77 -6.48 4.77 5.69
#